data_AF-A0A3B9A2L0-F1
#
_entry.id   AF-A0A3B9A2L0-F1
#
_cell.length_a   1.000
_cell.length_b   1.000
_cell.length_c   1.000
_cell.angle_alpha   90.00
_cell.angle_beta   90.00
_cell.angle_gamma   90.00
#
_symmetry.space_group_name_H-M   'P 1'
#
loop_
_entity.id
_entity.type
_entity.pdbx_description
1 polymer ?
#
loop_
_entity_poly.entity_id
_entity_poly.type
_entity_poly.pdbx_seq_one_letter_code
_entity_poly.pdbx_strand_id
1 'polypeptide(L)' 'MNPLAKELNDLIAQHNPHVVEMLSDLGKNIFFPKGILTQSAEAKDKAHKYNATIGIATENGGPMYLKC' A
#
# COMPACT_ATOMS: atom_id res chain seq x y z
N MET A 1 15.25 -7.77 7.95
CA MET A 1 14.66 -6.81 6.99
C MET A 1 13.60 -7.53 6.16
N ASN A 2 12.46 -6.90 5.89
CA ASN A 2 11.42 -7.48 5.01
C ASN A 2 11.96 -7.65 3.57
N PRO A 3 11.61 -8.72 2.82
CA PRO A 3 12.08 -8.90 1.44
C PRO A 3 11.76 -7.73 0.50
N LEU A 4 10.59 -7.09 0.64
CA LEU A 4 10.19 -5.93 -0.16
C LEU A 4 11.05 -4.70 0.18
N ALA A 5 11.36 -4.49 1.47
CA ALA A 5 12.27 -3.42 1.87
C ALA A 5 13.68 -3.65 1.30
N LYS A 6 14.16 -4.90 1.28
CA LYS A 6 15.44 -5.25 0.67
C LYS A 6 15.45 -4.95 -0.82
N GLU A 7 14.42 -5.38 -1.56
CA GLU A 7 14.29 -5.12 -3.00
C GLU A 7 14.27 -3.61 -3.30
N LEU A 8 13.56 -2.81 -2.50
CA LEU A 8 13.54 -1.36 -2.63
C LEU A 8 14.91 -0.72 -2.37
N ASN A 9 15.60 -1.14 -1.30
CA ASN A 9 16.95 -0.64 -0.99
C ASN A 9 17.94 -1.02 -2.09
N ASP A 10 17.87 -2.25 -2.63
CA ASP A 10 18.72 -2.71 -3.73
C ASP A 10 18.47 -1.87 -4.99
N LEU A 11 17.20 -1.56 -5.32
CA LEU A 11 16.83 -0.73 -6.46
C LEU A 11 17.33 0.72 -6.30
N ILE A 12 17.17 1.30 -5.11
CA ILE A 12 17.68 2.66 -4.82
C ILE A 12 19.21 2.67 -4.94
N ALA A 13 19.90 1.67 -4.38
CA ALA A 13 21.36 1.59 -4.43
C ALA A 13 21.89 1.48 -5.87
N GLN A 14 21.19 0.77 -6.75
CA GLN A 14 21.54 0.67 -8.17
C GLN A 14 21.48 2.03 -8.90
N HIS A 15 20.59 2.93 -8.48
CA HIS A 15 20.43 4.25 -9.09
C HIS A 15 21.27 5.33 -8.41
N ASN A 16 21.29 5.32 -7.08
CA ASN A 16 22.10 6.22 -6.27
C ASN A 16 22.37 5.61 -4.87
N PRO A 17 23.58 5.09 -4.62
CA PRO A 17 23.93 4.48 -3.33
C PRO A 17 23.87 5.46 -2.15
N HIS A 18 24.17 6.75 -2.38
CA HIS A 18 24.15 7.75 -1.31
C HIS A 18 22.75 7.99 -0.75
N VAL A 19 21.70 7.73 -1.54
CA VAL A 19 20.32 7.84 -1.05
C VAL A 19 20.05 6.79 0.03
N VAL A 20 20.52 5.56 -0.14
CA VAL A 20 20.38 4.50 0.87
C VAL A 20 21.18 4.81 2.13
N GLU A 21 22.35 5.43 1.98
CA GLU A 21 23.20 5.85 3.11
C GLU A 21 22.52 6.92 3.97
N MET A 22 21.76 7.83 3.34
CA MET A 22 21.00 8.87 4.04
C MET A 22 19.75 8.36 4.77
N LEU A 23 19.27 7.15 4.45
CA LEU A 23 18.12 6.58 5.13
C LEU A 23 18.49 6.17 6.56
N SER A 24 17.62 6.53 7.52
CA SER A 24 17.68 5.99 8.88
C SER A 24 17.42 4.47 8.88
N ASP A 25 17.72 3.81 10.00
CA ASP A 25 17.41 2.38 10.14
C ASP A 25 15.91 2.09 9.96
N LEU A 26 15.04 3.00 10.39
CA LEU A 26 13.60 2.91 10.11
C LEU A 26 13.33 3.04 8.61
N GLY A 27 13.93 4.02 7.94
CA GLY A 27 13.79 4.22 6.49
C GLY A 27 14.23 3.00 5.68
N LYS A 28 15.33 2.35 6.06
CA LYS A 28 15.80 1.11 5.41
C LYS A 28 14.87 -0.09 5.64
N ASN A 29 14.04 -0.05 6.68
CA ASN A 29 13.09 -1.12 6.99
C ASN A 29 11.65 -0.83 6.52
N ILE A 30 11.36 0.37 6.02
CA ILE A 30 10.03 0.71 5.52
C ILE A 30 9.79 0.10 4.14
N PHE A 31 8.57 -0.33 3.89
CA PHE A 31 8.16 -0.85 2.59
C PHE A 31 6.65 -0.72 2.44
N PHE A 32 6.17 -0.75 1.20
CA PHE A 32 4.73 -0.82 0.93
C PHE A 32 4.30 -2.30 0.90
N PRO A 33 3.39 -2.73 1.79
CA PRO A 33 2.99 -4.13 1.86
C PRO A 33 2.16 -4.54 0.64
N LYS A 34 2.53 -5.66 0.01
CA LYS A 34 1.70 -6.37 -0.96
C LYS A 34 0.70 -7.27 -0.21
N GLY A 35 -0.47 -7.56 -0.79
CA GLY A 35 -1.49 -8.42 -0.18
C GLY A 35 -2.87 -7.76 -0.13
N ILE A 36 -3.38 -7.45 1.07
CA ILE A 36 -4.70 -6.82 1.25
C ILE A 36 -4.90 -5.55 0.41
N LEU A 37 -3.86 -4.73 0.25
CA LEU A 37 -3.93 -3.52 -0.58
C LEU A 37 -4.11 -3.86 -2.06
N THR A 38 -3.38 -4.87 -2.55
CA THR A 38 -3.52 -5.37 -3.93
C THR A 38 -4.89 -6.00 -4.15
N GLN A 39 -5.36 -6.82 -3.22
CA GLN A 39 -6.70 -7.44 -3.27
C GLN A 39 -7.81 -6.39 -3.27
N SER A 40 -7.66 -5.34 -2.47
CA SER A 40 -8.62 -4.23 -2.43
C SER A 40 -8.64 -3.45 -3.75
N ALA A 41 -7.47 -3.22 -4.36
CA ALA A 41 -7.36 -2.59 -5.67
C ALA A 41 -8.00 -3.45 -6.77
N GLU A 42 -7.73 -4.76 -6.80
CA GLU A 42 -8.35 -5.69 -7.75
C GLU A 42 -9.87 -5.77 -7.59
N ALA A 43 -10.37 -5.77 -6.35
CA ALA A 43 -11.80 -5.77 -6.08
C ALA A 43 -12.45 -4.46 -6.53
N LYS A 44 -11.77 -3.32 -6.41
CA LYS A 44 -12.26 -2.05 -6.95
C LYS A 44 -12.48 -2.12 -8.46
N ASP A 45 -11.58 -2.79 -9.19
CA ASP A 45 -11.65 -2.87 -10.65
C ASP A 45 -12.60 -3.97 -11.14
N LYS A 46 -12.70 -5.10 -10.42
CA LYS A 46 -13.40 -6.31 -10.90
C LYS A 46 -14.72 -6.59 -10.18
N ALA A 47 -14.90 -6.15 -8.94
CA ALA A 47 -16.05 -6.49 -8.13
C ALA A 47 -17.20 -5.48 -8.32
N HIS A 48 -17.88 -5.58 -9.47
CA HIS A 48 -18.95 -4.65 -9.84
C HIS A 48 -20.26 -4.84 -9.06
N LYS A 49 -20.50 -6.05 -8.52
CA LYS A 49 -21.74 -6.37 -7.79
C LYS A 49 -21.58 -6.19 -6.28
N TYR A 50 -20.53 -6.75 -5.69
CA TYR A 50 -20.27 -6.69 -4.25
C TYR A 50 -18.76 -6.56 -4.02
N ASN A 51 -18.32 -5.41 -3.50
CA ASN A 51 -16.95 -5.21 -3.04
C ASN A 51 -16.90 -5.27 -1.50
N ALA A 52 -16.53 -6.44 -0.97
CA ALA A 52 -16.42 -6.67 0.47
C ALA A 52 -14.98 -6.50 1.01
N THR A 53 -14.10 -5.83 0.26
CA THR A 53 -12.70 -5.57 0.70
C THR A 53 -12.55 -4.22 1.41
N ILE A 54 -13.55 -3.33 1.27
CA ILE A 54 -13.53 -1.99 1.85
C ILE A 54 -13.85 -2.09 3.35
N GLY A 55 -12.89 -1.71 4.19
CA GLY A 55 -13.00 -1.75 5.65
C GLY A 55 -13.83 -0.64 6.31
N ILE A 56 -14.76 -0.02 5.58
CA ILE A 56 -15.65 1.04 6.08
C ILE A 56 -17.10 0.80 5.64
N ALA A 57 -18.05 1.37 6.37
CA ALA A 57 -19.44 1.40 5.93
C ALA A 57 -19.59 2.32 4.71
N THR A 58 -20.17 1.78 3.64
CA THR A 58 -20.41 2.52 2.40
C THR A 58 -21.89 2.50 2.02
N GLU A 59 -22.36 3.60 1.45
CA GLU A 59 -23.71 3.75 0.88
C GLU A 59 -23.60 4.57 -0.41
N ASN A 60 -24.34 4.20 -1.46
CA ASN A 60 -24.36 4.91 -2.75
C ASN A 60 -22.96 5.20 -3.36
N GLY A 61 -22.00 4.30 -3.14
CA GLY A 61 -20.63 4.43 -3.66
C GLY A 61 -19.70 5.35 -2.85
N GLY A 62 -20.13 5.86 -1.70
CA GLY A 62 -19.31 6.67 -0.80
C GLY A 62 -19.37 6.19 0.66
N PRO A 63 -18.57 6.79 1.56
CA PRO A 63 -18.69 6.55 2.99
C PRO A 63 -20.09 6.93 3.49
N MET A 64 -20.66 6.07 4.33
CA MET A 64 -21.93 6.37 5.00
C MET A 64 -21.75 7.52 6.01
N TYR A 65 -22.71 8.43 6.08
CA TYR A 65 -22.71 9.55 7.03
C TYR A 65 -24.12 9.88 7.52
N LEU A 66 -24.22 10.51 8.70
CA LEU A 66 -25.47 11.07 9.20
C LEU A 66 -25.66 12.48 8.61
N LYS A 67 -26.85 12.76 8.07
CA LYS A 67 -27.20 14.10 7.63
C LYS A 67 -27.34 15.00 8.87
N CYS A 68 -26.53 16.07 8.93
CA CYS A 68 -26.66 17.13 9.92
C CYS A 68 -27.90 17.98 9.64
#